data_AF-A0A7S0LK94-F1
#
_entry.id   AF-A0A7S0LK94-F1
#
_cell.length_a   1.000
_cell.length_b   1.000
_cell.length_c   1.000
_cell.angle_alpha   90.00
_cell.angle_beta   90.00
_cell.angle_gamma   90.00
#
_symmetry.space_group_name_H-M   'P 1'
#
loop_
_entity.id
_entity.type
_entity.pdbx_description
1 polymer ?
#
loop_
_entity_poly.entity_id
_entity_poly.type
_entity_poly.pdbx_seq_one_letter_code
_entity_poly.pdbx_strand_id
1 'polypeptide(L)'
;MSDSDSVKVVDLKGKQLATHVGADATTQVEVKNGLLKHTEEEITSEYHYGRNEVELKGDRVTVRPRRHKYVFKTKKKVPKAGVMLVGLGGNNGSTVVGAVTANRLGLTWKTKNGVKKSNYWGSLTQATTIYVGCSKDGKEVHIPFKSVLPMVNPNDLVIGGWDINGANLAQAMERACVFDPDLQRQLAPHMRHIVPLPGIYYPDFIAANQSDRANNILRNKTKQEDLEQIRRDIRDFKRKHALGSLSILWTAHTGR
;
A
#
# COMPACT_ATOMS: atom_id res chain seq x y z
N MET A 1 29.61 5.22 3.06
CA MET A 1 29.66 3.91 3.76
C MET A 1 28.91 4.09 5.06
N SER A 2 27.61 3.79 5.08
CA SER A 2 26.78 3.91 6.30
C SER A 2 26.37 2.50 6.70
N ASP A 3 26.72 2.14 7.93
CA ASP A 3 26.27 0.90 8.58
C ASP A 3 24.78 0.70 8.34
N SER A 4 24.43 -0.46 7.79
CA SER A 4 23.03 -0.88 7.67
C SER A 4 22.47 -1.03 9.09
N ASP A 5 21.39 -0.33 9.40
CA ASP A 5 20.65 -0.41 10.66
C ASP A 5 20.07 -1.82 10.91
N SER A 6 20.94 -2.77 11.27
CA SER A 6 20.53 -4.07 11.78
C SER A 6 20.09 -3.90 13.23
N VAL A 7 18.79 -4.00 13.48
CA VAL A 7 18.25 -4.00 14.85
C VAL A 7 18.62 -5.33 15.51
N LYS A 8 19.42 -5.27 16.59
CA LYS A 8 19.81 -6.46 17.37
C LYS A 8 18.79 -6.72 18.47
N VAL A 9 18.07 -7.84 18.38
CA VAL A 9 17.25 -8.34 19.50
C VAL A 9 18.14 -9.21 20.38
N VAL A 10 18.29 -8.84 21.66
CA VAL A 10 19.15 -9.52 22.64
C VAL A 10 18.34 -10.08 23.80
N ASP A 11 18.79 -11.20 24.39
CA ASP A 11 18.23 -11.73 25.62
C ASP A 11 18.64 -10.92 26.87
N LEU A 12 18.11 -11.30 28.03
CA LEU A 12 18.45 -10.68 29.34
C LEU A 12 19.95 -10.80 29.72
N LYS A 13 20.72 -11.63 29.01
CA LYS A 13 22.17 -11.82 29.17
C LYS A 13 22.98 -11.15 28.04
N GLY A 14 22.33 -10.35 27.18
CA GLY A 14 22.97 -9.63 26.09
C GLY A 14 23.28 -10.48 24.84
N LYS A 15 22.83 -11.73 24.77
CA LYS A 15 23.06 -12.61 23.62
C LYS A 15 22.07 -12.27 22.50
N GLN A 16 22.60 -11.97 21.32
CA GLN A 16 21.76 -11.69 20.14
C GLN A 16 20.99 -12.94 19.71
N LEU A 17 19.67 -12.89 19.85
CA LEU A 17 18.74 -14.00 19.59
C LEU A 17 18.28 -14.04 18.12
N ALA A 18 18.18 -12.87 17.49
CA ALA A 18 17.71 -12.74 16.12
C ALA A 18 18.58 -11.78 15.30
N THR A 19 18.66 -12.07 14.01
CA THR A 19 19.23 -11.17 13.01
C THR A 19 18.10 -10.62 12.15
N HIS A 20 17.84 -9.32 12.29
CA HIS A 20 16.95 -8.58 11.40
C HIS A 20 17.79 -7.90 10.33
N VAL A 21 17.58 -8.28 9.08
CA VAL A 21 18.04 -7.44 7.98
C VAL A 21 17.14 -6.20 7.97
N GLY A 22 17.74 -5.00 8.13
CA GLY A 22 16.99 -3.76 8.34
C GLY A 22 15.93 -3.51 7.27
N ALA A 23 14.78 -2.95 7.66
CA ALA A 23 13.63 -2.71 6.78
C ALA A 23 13.95 -1.85 5.54
N ASP A 24 15.02 -1.05 5.60
CA ASP A 24 15.47 -0.16 4.53
C ASP A 24 16.61 -0.75 3.68
N ALA A 25 17.13 -1.93 4.02
CA ALA A 25 18.17 -2.59 3.24
C ALA A 25 17.58 -3.23 1.97
N THR A 26 18.25 -3.01 0.83
CA THR A 26 18.01 -3.77 -0.41
C THR A 26 18.47 -5.20 -0.21
N THR A 27 17.62 -5.98 0.46
CA THR A 27 17.92 -7.37 0.80
C THR A 27 17.61 -8.23 -0.41
N GLN A 28 18.65 -8.78 -1.04
CA GLN A 28 18.47 -9.80 -2.06
C GLN A 28 18.29 -11.16 -1.38
N VAL A 29 17.18 -11.84 -1.70
CA VAL A 29 16.84 -13.15 -1.15
C VAL A 29 16.97 -14.18 -2.27
N GLU A 30 17.83 -15.17 -2.07
CA GLU A 30 18.00 -16.30 -2.97
C GLU A 30 17.56 -17.58 -2.27
N VAL A 31 16.61 -18.31 -2.87
CA VAL A 31 16.14 -19.61 -2.35
C VAL A 31 16.69 -20.72 -3.23
N LYS A 32 17.57 -21.56 -2.67
CA LYS A 32 18.21 -22.66 -3.39
C LYS A 32 17.43 -23.96 -3.19
N ASN A 33 16.57 -24.32 -4.14
CA ASN A 33 15.87 -25.60 -4.17
C ASN A 33 15.51 -26.02 -5.62
N GLY A 34 15.01 -27.25 -5.81
CA GLY A 34 14.58 -27.75 -7.13
C GLY A 34 13.13 -27.43 -7.52
N LEU A 35 12.35 -26.78 -6.64
CA LEU A 35 10.94 -26.43 -6.85
C LEU A 35 10.75 -25.01 -7.38
N LEU A 36 11.80 -24.21 -7.34
CA LEU A 36 11.83 -22.82 -7.79
C LEU A 36 12.65 -22.74 -9.08
N LYS A 37 12.09 -22.11 -10.10
CA LYS A 37 12.81 -21.80 -11.34
C LYS A 37 12.71 -20.32 -11.62
N HIS A 38 13.83 -19.74 -12.03
CA HIS A 38 13.93 -18.34 -12.40
C HIS A 38 14.23 -18.24 -13.89
N THR A 39 13.47 -17.41 -14.59
CA THR A 39 13.84 -16.87 -15.91
C THR A 39 14.13 -15.38 -15.76
N GLU A 40 14.51 -14.69 -16.83
CA GLU A 40 14.66 -13.22 -16.79
C GLU A 40 13.34 -12.52 -16.42
N GLU A 41 12.22 -13.06 -16.87
CA GLU A 41 10.91 -12.40 -16.76
C GLU A 41 10.07 -12.89 -15.56
N GLU A 42 10.26 -14.15 -15.13
CA GLU A 42 9.32 -14.84 -14.26
C GLU A 42 10.02 -15.69 -13.19
N ILE A 43 9.28 -15.95 -12.12
CA ILE A 43 9.57 -16.92 -11.07
C ILE A 43 8.45 -17.96 -11.13
N THR A 44 8.79 -19.23 -11.27
CA THR A 44 7.81 -20.33 -11.13
C THR A 44 8.13 -21.14 -9.90
N SER A 45 7.13 -21.35 -9.03
CA SER A 45 7.25 -22.10 -7.79
C SER A 45 6.24 -23.23 -7.75
N GLU A 46 6.72 -24.45 -7.58
CA GLU A 46 5.87 -25.59 -7.25
C GLU A 46 5.56 -25.61 -5.74
N TYR A 47 4.29 -25.68 -5.38
CA TYR A 47 3.82 -25.73 -3.99
C TYR A 47 2.83 -26.87 -3.81
N HIS A 48 3.03 -27.69 -2.78
CA HIS A 48 2.14 -28.81 -2.50
C HIS A 48 1.30 -28.50 -1.27
N TYR A 49 0.06 -28.09 -1.48
CA TYR A 49 -0.88 -27.71 -0.45
C TYR A 49 -1.53 -28.93 0.21
N GLY A 50 -1.23 -29.17 1.49
CA GLY A 50 -1.89 -30.18 2.31
C GLY A 50 -3.22 -29.66 2.85
N ARG A 51 -4.31 -30.41 2.64
CA ARG A 51 -5.64 -30.10 3.20
C ARG A 51 -6.38 -31.39 3.53
N ASN A 52 -7.13 -31.39 4.62
CA ASN A 52 -8.02 -32.50 4.97
C ASN A 52 -9.38 -32.36 4.28
N GLU A 53 -9.85 -33.45 3.69
CA GLU A 53 -11.26 -33.66 3.35
C GLU A 53 -11.95 -34.34 4.53
N VAL A 54 -13.08 -33.82 4.98
CA VAL A 54 -13.79 -34.33 6.15
C VAL A 54 -15.21 -34.74 5.73
N GLU A 55 -15.60 -35.96 6.08
CA GLU A 55 -16.93 -36.51 5.85
C GLU A 55 -17.56 -36.87 7.20
N LEU A 56 -18.77 -36.36 7.46
CA LEU A 56 -19.58 -36.72 8.63
C LEU A 56 -20.69 -37.69 8.21
N LYS A 57 -20.79 -38.82 8.92
CA LYS A 57 -21.88 -39.81 8.78
C LYS A 57 -22.38 -40.20 10.16
N GLY A 58 -23.49 -39.58 10.60
CA GLY A 58 -23.94 -39.65 11.99
C GLY A 58 -22.86 -39.13 12.93
N ASP A 59 -22.52 -39.91 13.95
CA ASP A 59 -21.47 -39.59 14.93
C ASP A 59 -20.05 -39.93 14.45
N ARG A 60 -19.90 -40.48 13.23
CA ARG A 60 -18.59 -40.84 12.68
C ARG A 60 -18.03 -39.71 11.82
N VAL A 61 -16.84 -39.25 12.18
CA VAL A 61 -16.03 -38.33 11.39
C VAL A 61 -14.93 -39.10 10.67
N THR A 62 -14.87 -38.99 9.34
CA THR A 62 -13.77 -39.53 8.52
C THR A 62 -12.94 -38.38 7.98
N VAL A 63 -11.66 -38.35 8.34
CA VAL A 63 -10.70 -37.34 7.85
C VAL A 63 -9.77 -37.98 6.83
N ARG A 64 -9.68 -37.42 5.62
CA ARG A 64 -8.80 -37.85 4.54
C ARG A 64 -7.79 -36.75 4.21
N PRO A 65 -6.53 -36.87 4.64
CA PRO A 65 -5.48 -35.94 4.23
C PRO A 65 -5.27 -36.00 2.71
N ARG A 66 -5.30 -34.85 2.05
CA ARG A 66 -5.03 -34.68 0.61
C ARG A 66 -3.88 -33.72 0.39
N ARG A 67 -3.19 -33.90 -0.74
CA ARG A 67 -2.12 -33.02 -1.20
C ARG A 67 -2.45 -32.55 -2.61
N HIS A 68 -2.50 -31.23 -2.79
CA HIS A 68 -2.80 -30.59 -4.06
C HIS A 68 -1.56 -29.86 -4.56
N LYS A 69 -1.10 -30.22 -5.77
CA LYS A 69 0.03 -29.54 -6.40
C LYS A 69 -0.45 -28.27 -7.10
N TYR A 70 0.16 -27.15 -6.75
CA TYR A 70 0.04 -25.86 -7.42
C TYR A 70 1.37 -25.49 -8.06
N VAL A 71 1.31 -24.82 -9.21
CA VAL A 71 2.47 -24.16 -9.81
C VAL A 71 2.11 -22.67 -9.90
N PHE A 72 2.76 -21.87 -9.07
CA PHE A 72 2.62 -20.42 -9.08
C PHE A 72 3.59 -19.81 -10.08
N LYS A 73 3.13 -18.79 -10.80
CA LYS A 73 3.95 -17.99 -11.71
C LYS A 73 3.86 -16.52 -11.30
N THR A 74 5.01 -15.91 -11.05
CA THR A 74 5.14 -14.53 -10.60
C THR A 74 6.02 -13.76 -11.57
N LYS A 75 5.50 -12.68 -12.14
CA LYS A 75 6.30 -11.78 -13.00
C LYS A 75 7.31 -11.01 -12.14
N LYS A 76 8.55 -10.93 -12.61
CA LYS A 76 9.62 -10.19 -11.93
C LYS A 76 9.52 -8.68 -12.14
N LYS A 77 9.08 -8.26 -13.32
CA LYS A 77 8.96 -6.83 -13.66
C LYS A 77 7.79 -6.20 -12.89
N VAL A 78 8.13 -5.32 -11.96
CA VAL A 78 7.15 -4.47 -11.26
C VAL A 78 6.63 -3.41 -12.24
N PRO A 79 5.31 -3.31 -12.50
CA PRO A 79 4.77 -2.34 -13.43
C PRO A 79 4.80 -0.93 -12.82
N LYS A 80 4.84 0.10 -13.67
CA LYS A 80 4.50 1.46 -13.25
C LYS A 80 3.03 1.47 -12.81
N ALA A 81 2.82 1.68 -11.52
CA ALA A 81 1.52 1.52 -10.89
C ALA A 81 0.90 2.88 -10.56
N GLY A 82 -0.40 3.01 -10.78
CA GLY A 82 -1.19 4.12 -10.26
C GLY A 82 -2.31 3.65 -9.34
N VAL A 83 -2.77 4.58 -8.51
CA VAL A 83 -3.93 4.41 -7.65
C VAL A 83 -4.84 5.62 -7.83
N MET A 84 -6.13 5.37 -8.05
CA MET A 84 -7.15 6.40 -8.02
C MET A 84 -8.02 6.23 -6.78
N LEU A 85 -8.06 7.26 -5.94
CA LEU A 85 -8.83 7.27 -4.69
C LEU A 85 -10.18 7.96 -4.91
N VAL A 86 -11.27 7.29 -4.53
CA VAL A 86 -12.55 7.97 -4.34
C VAL A 86 -12.53 8.57 -2.94
N GLY A 87 -12.67 9.89 -2.81
CA GLY A 87 -12.43 10.62 -1.55
C GLY A 87 -10.99 11.11 -1.41
N LEU A 88 -10.35 11.50 -2.52
CA LEU A 88 -8.95 11.93 -2.56
C LEU A 88 -8.67 13.14 -1.63
N GLY A 89 -9.62 14.05 -1.46
CA GLY A 89 -9.54 15.22 -0.59
C GLY A 89 -10.05 14.98 0.83
N GLY A 90 -10.37 13.74 1.19
CA GLY A 90 -10.64 13.32 2.57
C GLY A 90 -9.37 13.14 3.39
N ASN A 91 -9.51 12.94 4.70
CA ASN A 91 -8.38 12.81 5.62
C ASN A 91 -7.40 11.70 5.18
N ASN A 92 -7.92 10.54 4.78
CA ASN A 92 -7.10 9.44 4.29
C ASN A 92 -6.40 9.78 2.97
N GLY A 93 -7.14 10.31 1.99
CA GLY A 93 -6.59 10.62 0.67
C GLY A 93 -5.47 11.67 0.73
N SER A 94 -5.69 12.78 1.45
CA SER A 94 -4.67 13.81 1.64
C SER A 94 -3.46 13.28 2.42
N THR A 95 -3.68 12.44 3.44
CA THR A 95 -2.60 11.85 4.23
C THR A 95 -1.78 10.85 3.41
N VAL A 96 -2.40 9.99 2.61
CA VAL A 96 -1.67 9.03 1.76
C VAL A 96 -0.78 9.76 0.76
N VAL A 97 -1.31 10.79 0.07
CA VAL A 97 -0.52 11.58 -0.89
C VAL A 97 0.59 12.36 -0.19
N GLY A 98 0.29 12.98 0.96
CA GLY A 98 1.28 13.71 1.74
C GLY A 98 2.40 12.82 2.28
N ALA A 99 2.07 11.64 2.80
CA ALA A 99 3.05 10.68 3.32
C ALA A 99 3.95 10.12 2.21
N VAL A 100 3.39 9.79 1.05
CA VAL A 100 4.18 9.37 -0.13
C VAL A 100 5.09 10.50 -0.61
N THR A 101 4.59 11.73 -0.66
CA THR A 101 5.39 12.91 -1.05
C THR A 101 6.53 13.15 -0.06
N ALA A 102 6.26 13.09 1.24
CA ALA A 102 7.27 13.26 2.28
C ALA A 102 8.37 12.20 2.19
N ASN A 103 8.00 10.92 2.01
CA ASN A 103 8.95 9.83 1.88
C ASN A 103 9.80 9.92 0.60
N ARG A 104 9.21 10.33 -0.53
CA ARG A 104 9.96 10.59 -1.78
C ARG A 104 11.02 11.66 -1.62
N LEU A 105 10.66 12.75 -0.93
CA LEU A 105 11.53 13.90 -0.73
C LEU A 105 12.49 13.70 0.46
N GLY A 106 12.34 12.62 1.22
CA GLY A 106 13.14 12.35 2.42
C GLY A 106 12.96 13.43 3.50
N LEU A 107 11.75 13.98 3.65
CA LEU A 107 11.52 15.12 4.52
C LEU A 107 11.81 14.79 5.98
N THR A 108 12.32 15.79 6.68
CA THR A 108 12.42 15.81 8.14
C THR A 108 11.75 17.05 8.67
N TRP A 109 11.17 16.97 9.86
CA TRP A 109 10.50 18.11 10.49
C TRP A 109 10.73 18.10 11.98
N LYS A 110 10.70 19.29 12.59
CA LYS A 110 10.85 19.43 14.03
C LYS A 110 9.51 19.17 14.72
N THR A 111 9.57 18.42 15.82
CA THR A 111 8.45 18.26 16.77
C THR A 111 8.92 18.69 18.15
N LYS A 112 8.00 18.79 19.11
CA LYS A 112 8.36 19.00 20.53
C LYS A 112 9.30 17.93 21.09
N ASN A 113 9.34 16.75 20.47
CA ASN A 113 10.15 15.60 20.89
C ASN A 113 11.39 15.41 19.98
N GLY A 114 11.83 16.46 19.28
CA GLY A 114 12.97 16.42 18.37
C GLY A 114 12.58 16.26 16.90
N VAL A 115 13.61 16.03 16.07
CA VAL A 115 13.45 15.91 14.61
C VAL A 115 12.89 14.54 14.27
N LYS A 116 11.85 14.50 13.43
CA LYS A 116 11.29 13.29 12.83
C LYS A 116 11.70 13.20 11.36
N LYS A 117 11.81 11.97 10.85
CA LYS A 117 12.04 11.65 9.43
C LYS A 117 10.83 10.93 8.88
N SER A 118 10.44 11.26 7.65
CA SER A 118 9.39 10.56 6.92
C SER A 118 9.69 9.06 6.86
N ASN A 119 8.68 8.24 7.11
CA ASN A 119 8.77 6.78 7.05
C ASN A 119 7.41 6.19 6.66
N TYR A 120 7.36 4.86 6.54
CA TYR A 120 6.13 4.08 6.31
C TYR A 120 5.75 3.21 7.50
N TRP A 121 6.01 3.66 8.73
CA TRP A 121 5.59 2.92 9.92
C TRP A 121 4.08 2.67 9.94
N GLY A 122 3.69 1.49 10.44
CA GLY A 122 2.31 0.99 10.36
C GLY A 122 1.98 0.26 9.05
N SER A 123 2.83 0.34 8.02
CA SER A 123 2.66 -0.48 6.81
C SER A 123 3.25 -1.87 7.00
N LEU A 124 2.42 -2.91 6.87
CA LEU A 124 2.88 -4.30 6.87
C LEU A 124 3.94 -4.53 5.78
N THR A 125 3.73 -4.03 4.57
CA THR A 125 4.64 -4.33 3.46
C THR A 125 5.96 -3.58 3.57
N GLN A 126 5.97 -2.37 4.15
CA GLN A 126 7.17 -1.52 4.19
C GLN A 126 7.95 -1.58 5.49
N ALA A 127 7.29 -1.87 6.62
CA ALA A 127 7.84 -1.68 7.96
C ALA A 127 7.87 -2.95 8.82
N THR A 128 7.54 -4.13 8.28
CA THR A 128 7.64 -5.40 9.01
C THR A 128 8.60 -6.37 8.35
N THR A 129 8.99 -7.38 9.13
CA THR A 129 9.81 -8.50 8.68
C THR A 129 9.02 -9.80 8.68
N ILE A 130 9.54 -10.81 7.97
CA ILE A 130 9.06 -12.19 7.98
C ILE A 130 10.21 -13.11 8.39
N TYR A 131 9.87 -14.10 9.23
CA TYR A 131 10.79 -15.17 9.61
C TYR A 131 11.04 -16.12 8.44
N VAL A 132 12.30 -16.40 8.13
CA VAL A 132 12.67 -17.30 7.01
C VAL A 132 13.45 -18.54 7.43
N GLY A 133 13.84 -18.65 8.69
CA GLY A 133 14.57 -19.81 9.22
C GLY A 133 15.63 -19.42 10.24
N CYS A 134 16.49 -20.37 10.57
CA CYS A 134 17.62 -20.16 11.48
C CYS A 134 18.95 -20.22 10.74
N SER A 135 19.91 -19.42 11.20
CA SER A 135 21.32 -19.53 10.84
C SER A 135 21.94 -20.82 11.40
N LYS A 136 23.16 -21.15 10.96
CA LYS A 136 23.92 -22.32 11.47
C LYS A 136 24.08 -22.31 12.99
N ASP A 137 24.18 -21.13 13.59
CA ASP A 137 24.33 -20.95 15.04
C ASP A 137 23.00 -20.91 15.80
N GLY A 138 21.89 -21.29 15.13
CA GLY A 138 20.55 -21.35 15.73
C GLY A 138 19.83 -20.02 15.91
N LYS A 139 20.42 -18.89 15.46
CA LYS A 139 19.77 -17.57 15.52
C LYS A 139 18.70 -17.45 14.46
N GLU A 140 17.53 -16.92 14.83
CA GLU A 140 16.47 -16.63 13.88
C GLU A 140 16.90 -15.57 12.85
N VAL A 141 16.46 -15.75 11.61
CA VAL A 141 16.70 -14.84 10.50
C VAL A 141 15.36 -14.30 10.04
N HIS A 142 15.25 -12.97 10.09
CA HIS A 142 14.09 -12.23 9.62
C HIS A 142 14.51 -11.27 8.50
N ILE A 143 13.71 -11.23 7.44
CA ILE A 143 13.95 -10.34 6.29
C ILE A 143 12.78 -9.36 6.12
N PRO A 144 12.98 -8.18 5.50
CA PRO A 144 11.87 -7.27 5.23
C PRO A 144 10.79 -7.93 4.37
N PHE A 145 9.51 -7.69 4.67
CA PHE A 145 8.39 -8.30 3.95
C PHE A 145 8.46 -8.05 2.44
N LYS A 146 8.76 -6.80 2.05
CA LYS A 146 8.94 -6.38 0.64
C LYS A 146 10.11 -7.05 -0.09
N SER A 147 11.00 -7.74 0.62
CA SER A 147 12.17 -8.42 0.03
C SER A 147 11.87 -9.86 -0.41
N VAL A 148 10.69 -10.40 -0.09
CA VAL A 148 10.31 -11.78 -0.43
C VAL A 148 10.06 -11.95 -1.93
N LEU A 149 9.39 -11.00 -2.55
CA LEU A 149 9.07 -10.97 -3.98
C LEU A 149 9.11 -9.52 -4.50
N PRO A 150 9.30 -9.30 -5.81
CA PRO A 150 9.23 -7.96 -6.39
C PRO A 150 7.87 -7.29 -6.11
N MET A 151 7.90 -6.13 -5.46
CA MET A 151 6.71 -5.37 -5.08
C MET A 151 6.84 -3.90 -5.50
N VAL A 152 5.71 -3.25 -5.71
CA VAL A 152 5.66 -1.80 -5.93
C VAL A 152 6.13 -1.07 -4.67
N ASN A 153 7.08 -0.15 -4.82
CA ASN A 153 7.43 0.78 -3.77
C ASN A 153 6.37 1.91 -3.73
N PRO A 154 5.81 2.27 -2.56
CA PRO A 154 4.86 3.38 -2.47
C PRO A 154 5.42 4.72 -3.01
N ASN A 155 6.73 4.92 -2.95
CA ASN A 155 7.40 6.07 -3.59
C ASN A 155 7.27 6.09 -5.11
N ASP A 156 6.86 5.01 -5.78
CA ASP A 156 6.69 4.98 -7.24
C ASP A 156 5.22 5.12 -7.68
N LEU A 157 4.28 5.19 -6.73
CA LEU A 157 2.85 5.24 -7.02
C LEU A 157 2.40 6.57 -7.64
N VAL A 158 1.77 6.52 -8.80
CA VAL A 158 1.10 7.70 -9.35
C VAL A 158 -0.32 7.79 -8.77
N ILE A 159 -0.57 8.79 -7.93
CA ILE A 159 -1.83 8.90 -7.18
C ILE A 159 -2.70 10.01 -7.75
N GLY A 160 -3.97 9.70 -7.99
CA GLY A 160 -5.01 10.64 -8.40
C GLY A 160 -6.36 10.20 -7.83
N GLY A 161 -7.45 10.73 -8.38
CA GLY A 161 -8.79 10.33 -7.96
C GLY A 161 -9.80 11.47 -7.93
N TRP A 162 -10.90 11.22 -7.23
CA TRP A 162 -12.08 12.07 -7.22
C TRP A 162 -12.43 12.51 -5.80
N ASP A 163 -13.07 13.66 -5.67
CA ASP A 163 -13.71 14.11 -4.44
C ASP A 163 -14.87 15.03 -4.79
N ILE A 164 -15.95 14.96 -4.01
CA ILE A 164 -17.10 15.87 -4.15
C ILE A 164 -16.75 17.30 -3.73
N ASN A 165 -15.59 17.51 -3.08
CA ASN A 165 -15.05 18.81 -2.74
C ASN A 165 -13.85 19.17 -3.62
N GLY A 166 -13.85 20.38 -4.18
CA GLY A 166 -12.82 20.86 -5.12
C GLY A 166 -11.56 21.43 -4.47
N ALA A 167 -11.41 21.35 -3.14
CA ALA A 167 -10.22 21.83 -2.47
C ALA A 167 -8.97 21.05 -2.93
N ASN A 168 -7.88 21.78 -3.19
CA ASN A 168 -6.61 21.12 -3.51
C ASN A 168 -6.07 20.37 -2.28
N LEU A 169 -5.09 19.50 -2.49
CA LEU A 169 -4.62 18.64 -1.40
C LEU A 169 -3.86 19.37 -0.29
N ALA A 170 -3.33 20.57 -0.51
CA ALA A 170 -2.78 21.37 0.58
C ALA A 170 -3.89 21.85 1.52
N GLN A 171 -4.99 22.34 0.97
CA GLN A 171 -6.19 22.73 1.73
C GLN A 171 -6.86 21.51 2.41
N ALA A 172 -6.92 20.38 1.70
CA ALA A 172 -7.46 19.14 2.28
C ALA A 172 -6.61 18.62 3.45
N MET A 173 -5.28 18.69 3.31
CA MET A 173 -4.32 18.34 4.36
C MET A 173 -4.49 19.22 5.60
N GLU A 174 -4.58 20.54 5.41
CA GLU A 174 -4.82 21.49 6.49
C GLU A 174 -6.13 21.20 7.22
N ARG A 175 -7.23 21.04 6.47
CA ARG A 175 -8.55 20.66 7.00
C ARG A 175 -8.53 19.34 7.76
N ALA A 176 -7.72 18.38 7.35
CA ALA A 176 -7.66 17.06 7.96
C ALA A 176 -6.96 17.07 9.34
N CYS A 177 -6.10 18.06 9.62
CA CYS A 177 -5.37 18.19 10.88
C CYS A 177 -4.57 16.94 11.29
N VAL A 178 -4.04 16.19 10.31
CA VAL A 178 -3.31 14.92 10.58
C VAL A 178 -1.81 15.14 10.77
N PHE A 179 -1.16 15.89 9.87
CA PHE A 179 0.27 16.13 9.94
C PHE A 179 0.63 17.29 10.88
N ASP A 180 1.82 17.24 11.47
CA ASP A 180 2.37 18.37 12.23
C ASP A 180 2.44 19.64 11.35
N PRO A 181 2.23 20.84 11.91
CA PRO A 181 2.20 22.09 11.14
C PRO A 181 3.47 22.34 10.29
N ASP A 182 4.66 22.02 10.79
CA ASP A 182 5.90 22.20 10.02
C ASP A 182 5.97 21.25 8.82
N LEU A 183 5.49 20.01 8.96
CA LEU A 183 5.40 19.08 7.83
C LEU A 183 4.36 19.56 6.82
N GLN A 184 3.21 20.07 7.27
CA GLN A 184 2.20 20.66 6.38
C GLN A 184 2.78 21.82 5.55
N ARG A 185 3.51 22.74 6.19
CA ARG A 185 4.20 23.85 5.52
C ARG A 185 5.15 23.37 4.43
N GLN A 186 5.93 22.32 4.71
CA GLN A 186 6.87 21.74 3.74
C GLN A 186 6.16 21.02 2.58
N LEU A 187 5.02 20.37 2.84
CA LEU A 187 4.25 19.64 1.83
C LEU A 187 3.38 20.54 0.95
N ALA A 188 2.93 21.69 1.45
CA ALA A 188 1.98 22.55 0.76
C ALA A 188 2.37 22.92 -0.70
N PRO A 189 3.64 23.27 -1.01
CA PRO A 189 4.05 23.57 -2.39
C PRO A 189 3.89 22.38 -3.36
N HIS A 190 3.99 21.16 -2.85
CA HIS A 190 3.88 19.93 -3.65
C HIS A 190 2.42 19.46 -3.77
N MET A 191 1.59 19.75 -2.77
CA MET A 191 0.20 19.27 -2.70
C MET A 191 -0.81 20.25 -3.30
N ARG A 192 -0.50 21.55 -3.37
CA ARG A 192 -1.43 22.59 -3.88
C ARG A 192 -1.84 22.41 -5.36
N HIS A 193 -1.02 21.72 -6.14
CA HIS A 193 -1.26 21.47 -7.57
C HIS A 193 -2.09 20.21 -7.82
N ILE A 194 -2.42 19.45 -6.76
CA ILE A 194 -3.20 18.23 -6.85
C ILE A 194 -4.65 18.58 -6.48
N VAL A 195 -5.51 18.64 -7.49
CA VAL A 195 -6.94 18.92 -7.33
C VAL A 195 -7.72 17.66 -7.68
N PRO A 196 -8.66 17.19 -6.84
CA PRO A 196 -9.48 16.02 -7.16
C PRO A 196 -10.35 16.24 -8.40
N LEU A 197 -10.55 15.18 -9.18
CA LEU A 197 -11.55 15.16 -10.24
C LEU A 197 -12.97 15.25 -9.62
N PRO A 198 -13.97 15.77 -10.36
CA PRO A 198 -15.33 15.86 -9.85
C PRO A 198 -15.91 14.48 -9.50
N GLY A 199 -16.46 14.34 -8.29
CA GLY A 199 -17.04 13.09 -7.81
C GLY A 199 -18.51 12.92 -8.21
N ILE A 200 -19.03 11.69 -8.14
CA ILE A 200 -20.47 11.44 -8.19
C ILE A 200 -21.06 11.73 -6.81
N TYR A 201 -22.12 12.53 -6.76
CA TYR A 201 -22.82 12.85 -5.52
C TYR A 201 -24.31 12.55 -5.65
N TYR A 202 -24.76 11.51 -4.93
CA TYR A 202 -26.17 11.22 -4.74
C TYR A 202 -26.51 11.44 -3.26
N PRO A 203 -27.21 12.55 -2.91
CA PRO A 203 -27.49 12.93 -1.53
C PRO A 203 -28.11 11.80 -0.72
N ASP A 204 -28.98 11.01 -1.35
CA ASP A 204 -29.68 9.91 -0.70
C ASP A 204 -28.75 8.85 -0.10
N PHE A 205 -27.49 8.73 -0.54
CA PHE A 205 -26.57 7.67 -0.10
C PHE A 205 -25.59 8.10 0.98
N ILE A 206 -25.53 9.40 1.31
CA ILE A 206 -24.62 9.92 2.33
C ILE A 206 -25.35 10.82 3.31
N ALA A 207 -24.73 11.10 4.45
CA ALA A 207 -25.34 11.96 5.46
C ALA A 207 -25.67 13.35 4.88
N ALA A 208 -26.86 13.88 5.23
CA ALA A 208 -27.35 15.17 4.72
C ALA A 208 -26.39 16.34 4.99
N ASN A 209 -25.59 16.27 6.05
CA ASN A 209 -24.59 17.28 6.40
C ASN A 209 -23.39 17.36 5.42
N GLN A 210 -23.35 16.53 4.39
CA GLN A 210 -22.34 16.61 3.32
C GLN A 210 -22.75 17.53 2.17
N SER A 211 -23.96 18.08 2.17
CA SER A 211 -24.45 18.99 1.11
C SER A 211 -23.51 20.17 0.87
N ASP A 212 -23.07 20.82 1.95
CA ASP A 212 -22.28 22.05 1.87
C ASP A 212 -20.85 21.79 1.41
N ARG A 213 -20.39 20.54 1.54
CA ARG A 213 -19.07 20.09 1.09
C ARG A 213 -19.04 19.80 -0.41
N ALA A 214 -20.19 19.49 -1.03
CA ALA A 214 -20.31 19.00 -2.39
C ALA A 214 -20.31 20.13 -3.45
N ASN A 215 -19.13 20.67 -3.77
CA ASN A 215 -18.96 21.72 -4.78
C ASN A 215 -18.19 21.30 -6.05
N ASN A 216 -17.72 20.04 -6.11
CA ASN A 216 -16.97 19.45 -7.21
C ASN A 216 -17.62 18.14 -7.64
N ILE A 217 -18.80 18.25 -8.24
CA ILE A 217 -19.65 17.10 -8.60
C ILE A 217 -19.81 16.96 -10.10
N LEU A 218 -19.94 15.72 -10.57
CA LEU A 218 -20.43 15.43 -11.92
C LEU A 218 -21.89 15.87 -12.03
N ARG A 219 -22.22 16.58 -13.11
CA ARG A 219 -23.56 17.15 -13.38
C ARG A 219 -24.25 16.43 -14.55
N ASN A 220 -23.95 15.16 -14.77
CA ASN A 220 -24.60 14.39 -15.83
C ASN A 220 -26.08 14.15 -15.50
N LYS A 221 -26.89 13.85 -16.52
CA LYS A 221 -28.34 13.69 -16.37
C LYS A 221 -28.71 12.27 -15.91
N THR A 222 -27.86 11.29 -16.22
CA THR A 222 -28.13 9.87 -15.95
C THR A 222 -26.95 9.16 -15.29
N LYS A 223 -27.24 8.12 -14.51
CA LYS A 223 -26.21 7.25 -13.89
C LYS A 223 -25.33 6.55 -14.94
N GLN A 224 -25.88 6.30 -16.13
CA GLN A 224 -25.13 5.72 -17.24
C GLN A 224 -24.06 6.68 -17.75
N GLU A 225 -24.38 7.97 -17.86
CA GLU A 225 -23.40 9.01 -18.23
C GLU A 225 -22.32 9.17 -17.16
N ASP A 226 -22.68 9.10 -15.88
CA ASP A 226 -21.71 9.09 -14.76
C ASP A 226 -20.74 7.91 -14.87
N LEU A 227 -21.26 6.70 -15.08
CA LEU A 227 -20.45 5.51 -15.28
C LEU A 227 -19.48 5.69 -16.45
N GLU A 228 -19.96 6.21 -17.58
CA GLU A 228 -19.11 6.44 -18.74
C GLU A 228 -18.06 7.54 -18.50
N GLN A 229 -18.38 8.57 -17.71
CA GLN A 229 -17.39 9.58 -17.30
C GLN A 229 -16.30 8.96 -16.43
N ILE A 230 -16.65 8.17 -15.41
CA ILE A 230 -15.64 7.49 -14.57
C ILE A 230 -14.77 6.55 -15.41
N ARG A 231 -15.36 5.79 -16.35
CA ARG A 231 -14.59 4.95 -17.29
C ARG A 231 -13.67 5.77 -18.19
N ARG A 232 -14.04 6.98 -18.59
CA ARG A 232 -13.15 7.90 -19.34
C ARG A 232 -12.01 8.37 -18.45
N ASP A 233 -12.30 8.89 -17.26
CA ASP A 233 -11.30 9.38 -16.30
C ASP A 233 -10.23 8.31 -15.99
N ILE A 234 -10.65 7.07 -15.74
CA ILE A 234 -9.73 5.93 -15.50
C ILE A 234 -8.82 5.69 -16.71
N ARG A 235 -9.38 5.66 -17.93
CA ARG A 235 -8.60 5.44 -19.15
C ARG A 235 -7.65 6.60 -19.41
N ASP A 236 -8.09 7.83 -19.18
CA ASP A 236 -7.32 9.05 -19.43
C ASP A 236 -6.17 9.16 -18.43
N PHE A 237 -6.40 8.89 -17.15
CA PHE A 237 -5.36 8.83 -16.12
C PHE A 237 -4.33 7.75 -16.45
N LYS A 238 -4.77 6.54 -16.84
CA LYS A 238 -3.88 5.46 -17.23
C LYS A 238 -3.00 5.84 -18.43
N ARG A 239 -3.57 6.44 -19.48
CA ARG A 239 -2.84 6.89 -20.68
C ARG A 239 -1.89 8.04 -20.36
N LYS A 240 -2.37 9.09 -19.69
CA LYS A 240 -1.59 10.29 -19.33
C LYS A 240 -0.31 9.96 -18.58
N HIS A 241 -0.35 8.95 -17.70
CA HIS A 241 0.78 8.57 -16.87
C HIS A 241 1.53 7.31 -17.37
N ALA A 242 1.13 6.75 -18.51
CA ALA A 242 1.70 5.53 -19.10
C ALA A 242 1.78 4.37 -18.09
N LEU A 243 0.66 4.11 -17.38
CA LEU A 243 0.63 3.12 -16.30
C LEU A 243 0.47 1.69 -16.83
N GLY A 244 1.29 0.77 -16.32
CA GLY A 244 1.16 -0.67 -16.57
C GLY A 244 0.05 -1.31 -15.74
N SER A 245 -0.20 -0.78 -14.54
CA SER A 245 -1.31 -1.19 -13.66
C SER A 245 -1.99 0.01 -13.01
N LEU A 246 -3.28 -0.14 -12.72
CA LEU A 246 -4.10 0.89 -12.07
C LEU A 246 -5.09 0.22 -11.13
N SER A 247 -5.11 0.64 -9.87
CA SER A 247 -6.08 0.21 -8.87
C SER A 247 -6.97 1.39 -8.47
N ILE A 248 -8.23 1.10 -8.13
CA ILE A 248 -9.18 2.09 -7.64
C ILE A 248 -9.55 1.67 -6.22
N LEU A 249 -9.52 2.62 -5.29
CA LEU A 249 -9.82 2.36 -3.88
C LEU A 249 -10.81 3.40 -3.35
N TRP A 250 -11.89 2.92 -2.75
CA TRP A 250 -12.86 3.78 -2.07
C TRP A 250 -12.35 4.14 -0.68
N THR A 251 -12.17 5.44 -0.43
CA THR A 251 -11.83 5.99 0.88
C THR A 251 -12.69 7.22 1.23
N ALA A 252 -13.81 7.38 0.51
CA ALA A 252 -14.81 8.40 0.77
C ALA A 252 -15.71 7.95 1.93
N HIS A 253 -16.72 8.79 2.21
CA HIS A 253 -17.74 8.52 3.22
C HIS A 253 -18.35 7.11 3.07
N THR A 254 -18.68 6.50 4.20
CA THR A 254 -19.44 5.26 4.26
C THR A 254 -20.81 5.50 3.63
N GLY A 255 -21.14 4.72 2.61
CA GLY A 255 -22.50 4.66 2.08
C GLY A 255 -23.40 3.82 2.99
N ARG A 256 -24.71 4.06 2.92
CA ARG A 256 -25.72 3.17 3.49
C ARG A 256 -26.03 1.98 2.60
#